data_AF-A0A0D6LVN1-F1
#
_entry.id   AF-A0A0D6LVN1-F1
#
_cell.length_a   1.000
_cell.length_b   1.000
_cell.length_c   1.000
_cell.angle_alpha   90.00
_cell.angle_beta   90.00
_cell.angle_gamma   90.00
#
_symmetry.space_group_name_H-M   'P 1'
#
loop_
_entity.id
_entity.type
_entity.pdbx_description
1 polymer ?
#
loop_
_entity_poly.entity_id
_entity_poly.type
_entity_poly.pdbx_seq_one_letter_code
_entity_poly.pdbx_strand_id
1 'polypeptide(L)'
;MARTKQTARKSTGGKAPRKQLATKAARKSAPATGGVKKPHRYRPGTVALREIRRYQKSTELLIRKLPFQRLVREIAQDFKTDLRFQSSAHAKRKTVTAMDVVYALKRQGRTLYGFGG
;
A
#
# COMPACT_ATOMS: atom_id res chain seq x y z
N MET A 1 -24.38 15.06 58.88
CA MET A 1 -24.34 15.76 57.56
C MET A 1 -22.90 16.12 57.23
N ALA A 2 -22.31 15.49 56.22
CA ALA A 2 -20.90 15.70 55.85
C ALA A 2 -20.77 16.84 54.83
N ARG A 3 -19.96 17.85 55.16
CA ARG A 3 -19.68 19.02 54.32
C ARG A 3 -18.78 18.60 53.15
N THR A 4 -19.32 18.57 51.93
CA THR A 4 -18.55 18.34 50.71
C THR A 4 -17.73 19.59 50.36
N LYS A 5 -16.41 19.47 50.39
CA LYS A 5 -15.50 20.56 49.98
C LYS A 5 -15.33 20.45 48.46
N GLN A 6 -15.94 21.38 47.71
CA GLN A 6 -15.74 21.50 46.26
C GLN A 6 -14.31 22.01 46.01
N THR A 7 -13.42 21.16 45.50
CA THR A 7 -12.10 21.63 45.04
C THR A 7 -12.25 22.17 43.62
N ALA A 8 -11.87 23.43 43.41
CA ALA A 8 -11.86 24.05 42.09
C ALA A 8 -10.90 23.30 41.14
N ARG A 9 -11.45 22.60 40.15
CA ARG A 9 -10.69 22.11 39.00
C ARG A 9 -10.58 23.24 37.99
N LYS A 10 -9.36 23.62 37.61
CA LYS A 10 -9.11 24.56 36.51
C LYS A 10 -9.68 23.97 35.21
N SER A 11 -10.65 24.65 34.60
CA SER A 11 -11.12 24.36 33.25
C SER A 11 -10.17 25.02 32.24
N THR A 12 -9.14 24.31 31.79
CA THR A 12 -8.40 24.75 30.59
C THR A 12 -9.12 24.23 29.36
N GLY A 13 -10.14 24.96 28.92
CA GLY A 13 -10.88 24.66 27.70
C GLY A 13 -11.35 25.95 27.04
N GLY A 14 -10.60 26.45 26.06
CA GLY A 14 -10.97 27.60 25.24
C GLY A 14 -9.75 28.38 24.78
N LYS A 15 -9.32 28.15 23.54
CA LYS A 15 -8.25 28.93 22.91
C LYS A 15 -8.85 30.24 22.41
N ALA A 16 -8.43 31.38 22.97
CA ALA A 16 -8.88 32.71 22.53
C ALA A 16 -8.50 32.98 21.06
N PRO A 17 -9.29 33.77 20.30
CA PRO A 17 -8.99 34.07 18.91
C PRO A 17 -7.76 34.98 18.83
N ARG A 18 -6.65 34.45 18.31
CA ARG A 18 -5.37 35.16 18.22
C ARG A 18 -5.18 35.73 16.82
N LYS A 19 -4.91 37.04 16.73
CA LYS A 19 -4.52 37.78 15.51
C LYS A 19 -3.34 37.06 14.83
N GLN A 20 -3.45 36.77 13.53
CA GLN A 20 -2.41 36.05 12.79
C GLN A 20 -1.20 36.97 12.52
N LEU A 21 -0.10 36.67 13.20
CA LEU A 21 1.24 37.04 12.76
C LEU A 21 1.93 35.72 12.40
N ALA A 22 2.49 35.64 11.19
CA ALA A 22 3.09 34.44 10.64
C ALA A 22 4.28 33.98 11.50
N THR A 23 4.02 33.04 12.42
CA THR A 23 5.05 32.38 13.18
C THR A 23 5.55 31.16 12.41
N LYS A 24 6.77 31.26 11.89
CA LYS A 24 7.59 30.13 11.42
C LYS A 24 7.52 29.01 12.47
N ALA A 25 6.98 27.86 12.08
CA ALA A 25 6.75 26.75 12.99
C ALA A 25 8.09 26.14 13.46
N ALA A 26 8.59 26.61 14.60
CA ALA A 26 9.59 25.87 15.36
C ALA A 26 8.94 24.53 15.76
N ARG A 27 9.42 23.44 15.16
CA ARG A 27 8.97 22.09 15.50
C ARG A 27 9.22 21.89 16.99
N LYS A 28 8.18 21.42 17.70
CA LYS A 28 8.21 21.05 19.13
C LYS A 28 9.45 20.19 19.42
N SER A 29 10.53 20.79 19.92
CA SER A 29 11.56 20.04 20.64
C SER A 29 10.94 19.49 21.92
N ALA A 30 11.28 18.25 22.26
CA ALA A 30 10.77 17.55 23.43
C ALA A 30 10.92 18.40 24.72
N PRO A 31 10.02 18.24 25.71
CA PRO A 31 10.17 18.91 27.00
C PRO A 31 11.52 18.51 27.64
N ALA A 32 12.28 19.50 28.11
CA ALA A 32 13.64 19.31 28.65
C ALA A 32 13.69 18.59 30.01
N THR A 33 12.54 18.27 30.60
CA THR A 33 12.45 17.54 31.87
C THR A 33 11.24 16.60 31.83
N GLY A 34 11.50 15.31 31.65
CA GLY A 34 10.49 14.26 31.56
C GLY A 34 10.82 13.30 30.42
N GLY A 35 11.17 12.06 30.75
CA GLY A 35 11.62 11.05 29.79
C GLY A 35 10.71 10.97 28.56
N VAL A 36 11.33 10.99 27.37
CA VAL A 36 10.62 10.89 26.09
C VAL A 36 9.71 9.66 26.12
N LYS A 37 8.41 9.86 25.93
CA LYS A 37 7.44 8.75 25.83
C LYS A 37 7.94 7.80 24.74
N LYS A 38 8.18 6.54 25.10
CA LYS A 38 8.64 5.52 24.15
C LYS A 38 7.70 5.48 22.93
N PRO A 39 8.24 5.45 21.70
CA PRO A 39 7.42 5.27 20.52
C PRO A 39 6.54 4.02 20.66
N HIS A 40 5.27 4.14 20.32
CA HIS A 40 4.36 3.01 20.37
C HIS A 40 4.75 1.97 19.31
N ARG A 41 5.08 0.76 19.75
CA ARG A 41 5.35 -0.39 18.87
C ARG A 41 4.24 -1.42 19.03
N TYR A 42 3.67 -1.85 17.90
CA TYR A 42 2.67 -2.91 17.90
C TYR A 42 3.29 -4.25 18.31
N ARG A 43 2.46 -5.12 18.89
CA ARG A 43 2.85 -6.51 19.19
C ARG A 43 3.10 -7.27 17.88
N PRO A 44 4.01 -8.26 17.88
CA PRO A 44 4.14 -9.20 16.76
C PRO A 44 2.78 -9.76 16.35
N GLY A 45 2.53 -9.90 15.04
CA GLY A 45 1.25 -10.37 14.50
C GLY A 45 0.17 -9.30 14.34
N THR A 46 0.17 -8.21 15.11
CA THR A 46 -0.87 -7.16 14.99
C THR A 46 -0.88 -6.49 13.61
N VAL A 47 0.31 -6.17 13.09
CA VAL A 47 0.45 -5.53 11.77
C VAL A 47 0.13 -6.53 10.65
N ALA A 48 0.58 -7.78 10.78
CA ALA A 48 0.33 -8.84 9.80
C ALA A 48 -1.17 -9.14 9.65
N LEU A 49 -1.91 -9.30 10.75
CA LEU A 49 -3.37 -9.52 10.69
C LEU A 49 -4.12 -8.35 10.05
N ARG A 50 -3.65 -7.12 10.29
CA ARG A 50 -4.23 -5.92 9.65
C ARG A 50 -3.97 -5.90 8.15
N GLU A 51 -2.78 -6.30 7.71
CA GLU A 51 -2.43 -6.41 6.29
C GLU A 51 -3.21 -7.53 5.59
N ILE A 52 -3.34 -8.70 6.21
CA ILE A 52 -4.17 -9.82 5.69
C ILE A 52 -5.60 -9.36 5.47
N ARG A 53 -6.23 -8.73 6.47
CA ARG A 53 -7.60 -8.19 6.35
C ARG A 53 -7.71 -7.13 5.26
N ARG A 54 -6.71 -6.25 5.13
CA ARG A 54 -6.67 -5.23 4.07
C ARG A 54 -6.63 -5.89 2.69
N TYR A 55 -5.70 -6.82 2.46
CA TYR A 55 -5.50 -7.45 1.15
C TYR A 55 -6.59 -8.45 0.78
N GLN A 56 -7.31 -9.02 1.74
CA GLN A 56 -8.49 -9.83 1.45
C GLN A 56 -9.71 -8.96 1.09
N LYS A 57 -9.81 -7.74 1.64
CA LYS A 57 -10.89 -6.79 1.33
C LYS A 57 -10.71 -6.10 -0.02
N SER A 58 -9.47 -5.89 -0.45
CA SER A 58 -9.13 -5.21 -1.71
C SER A 58 -8.64 -6.20 -2.76
N THR A 59 -8.75 -5.84 -4.05
CA THR A 59 -8.21 -6.65 -5.16
C THR A 59 -6.98 -5.99 -5.81
N GLU A 60 -6.26 -5.15 -5.06
CA GLU A 60 -5.08 -4.46 -5.59
C GLU A 60 -3.95 -5.44 -5.95
N LEU A 61 -3.09 -5.02 -6.88
CA LEU A 61 -1.94 -5.81 -7.27
C LEU A 61 -0.90 -5.76 -6.17
N LEU A 62 -0.44 -6.93 -5.73
CA LEU A 62 0.59 -7.07 -4.70
C LEU A 62 2.00 -6.84 -5.26
N ILE A 63 2.16 -7.03 -6.58
CA ILE A 63 3.41 -6.81 -7.30
C ILE A 63 3.25 -5.57 -8.18
N ARG A 64 4.28 -4.73 -8.25
CA ARG A 64 4.30 -3.52 -9.08
C ARG A 64 4.20 -3.88 -10.56
N LYS A 65 3.39 -3.14 -11.31
CA LYS A 65 3.11 -3.40 -12.74
C LYS A 65 4.37 -3.33 -13.62
N LEU A 66 5.18 -2.28 -13.46
CA LEU A 66 6.30 -2.01 -14.37
C LEU A 66 7.44 -3.05 -14.26
N PRO A 67 7.94 -3.42 -13.06
CA PRO A 67 8.94 -4.49 -12.94
C PRO A 67 8.43 -5.83 -13.47
N PHE A 68 7.19 -6.21 -13.16
CA PHE A 68 6.58 -7.44 -13.66
C PHE A 68 6.46 -7.43 -15.19
N GLN A 69 6.05 -6.32 -15.78
CA GLN A 69 5.98 -6.15 -17.23
C GLN A 69 7.36 -6.28 -17.90
N ARG A 70 8.43 -5.75 -17.28
CA ARG A 70 9.80 -5.88 -17.81
C ARG A 70 10.24 -7.35 -17.81
N LEU A 71 10.02 -8.06 -16.70
CA LEU A 71 10.34 -9.48 -16.57
C LEU A 71 9.63 -10.32 -17.64
N VAL A 72 8.35 -10.07 -17.88
CA VAL A 72 7.59 -10.80 -18.91
C VAL A 72 8.13 -10.55 -20.32
N ARG A 73 8.60 -9.33 -20.60
CA ARG A 73 9.21 -8.99 -21.89
C ARG A 73 10.59 -9.61 -22.07
N GLU A 74 11.39 -9.62 -21.01
CA GLU A 74 12.71 -10.25 -20.97
C GLU A 74 12.60 -11.72 -21.33
N ILE A 75 11.78 -12.48 -20.59
CA ILE A 75 11.57 -13.92 -20.84
C ILE A 75 11.01 -14.17 -22.25
N ALA A 76 10.09 -13.34 -22.72
CA ALA A 76 9.48 -13.53 -24.03
C ALA A 76 10.45 -13.25 -25.20
N GLN A 77 11.42 -12.37 -24.99
CA GLN A 77 12.43 -12.04 -26.00
C GLN A 77 13.29 -13.25 -26.35
N ASP A 78 13.56 -14.14 -25.39
CA ASP A 78 14.33 -15.37 -25.59
C ASP A 78 13.66 -16.35 -26.57
N PHE A 79 12.33 -16.30 -26.69
CA PHE A 79 11.57 -17.19 -27.58
C PHE A 79 11.35 -16.58 -28.96
N LYS A 80 11.14 -15.27 -29.04
CA LYS A 80 10.93 -14.56 -30.30
C LYS A 80 11.18 -13.07 -30.13
N THR A 81 11.97 -12.53 -31.05
CA THR A 81 12.23 -11.10 -31.13
C THR A 81 10.99 -10.35 -31.66
N ASP A 82 10.75 -9.13 -31.15
CA ASP A 82 9.68 -8.20 -31.55
C ASP A 82 8.23 -8.60 -31.18
N LEU A 83 8.02 -9.22 -30.01
CA LEU A 83 6.67 -9.42 -29.47
C LEU A 83 6.02 -8.10 -29.03
N ARG A 84 4.84 -7.81 -29.62
CA ARG A 84 3.97 -6.71 -29.19
C ARG A 84 2.98 -7.18 -28.14
N PHE A 85 3.04 -6.57 -26.96
CA PHE A 85 2.15 -6.85 -25.83
C PHE A 85 1.03 -5.83 -25.73
N GLN A 86 -0.21 -6.29 -25.57
CA GLN A 86 -1.36 -5.43 -25.30
C GLN A 86 -1.40 -5.02 -23.83
N SER A 87 -1.72 -3.75 -23.56
CA SER A 87 -1.82 -3.22 -22.20
C SER A 87 -2.88 -3.95 -21.34
N SER A 88 -4.00 -4.34 -21.94
CA SER A 88 -5.07 -5.10 -21.26
C SER A 88 -4.61 -6.47 -20.76
N ALA A 89 -3.68 -7.12 -21.45
CA ALA A 89 -3.19 -8.45 -21.10
C ALA A 89 -2.42 -8.46 -19.77
N HIS A 90 -1.80 -7.33 -19.39
CA HIS A 90 -0.96 -7.23 -18.19
C HIS A 90 -1.56 -6.34 -17.08
N ALA A 91 -2.59 -5.54 -17.39
CA ALA A 91 -3.05 -4.48 -16.49
C ALA A 91 -3.58 -4.97 -15.13
N LYS A 92 -4.06 -6.21 -15.04
CA LYS A 92 -4.65 -6.80 -13.83
C LYS A 92 -4.12 -8.20 -13.48
N ARG A 93 -3.13 -8.72 -14.22
CA ARG A 93 -2.64 -10.08 -14.02
C ARG A 93 -1.40 -10.10 -13.13
N LYS A 94 -1.44 -10.95 -12.11
CA LYS A 94 -0.30 -11.25 -11.23
C LYS A 94 0.51 -12.44 -11.76
N THR A 95 -0.11 -13.27 -12.60
CA THR A 95 0.44 -14.51 -13.16
C THR A 95 0.27 -14.48 -14.68
N VAL A 96 1.32 -14.83 -15.41
CA VAL A 96 1.21 -15.14 -16.84
C VAL A 96 0.78 -16.60 -16.94
N THR A 97 -0.40 -16.85 -17.49
CA THR A 97 -0.90 -18.21 -17.69
C THR A 97 -0.44 -18.75 -19.04
N ALA A 98 -0.39 -20.08 -19.21
CA ALA A 98 -0.12 -20.70 -20.50
C ALA A 98 -1.07 -20.17 -21.59
N MET A 99 -2.33 -19.88 -21.21
CA MET A 99 -3.31 -19.26 -22.10
C MET A 99 -2.88 -17.89 -22.62
N ASP A 100 -2.12 -17.10 -21.85
CA ASP A 100 -1.63 -15.78 -22.30
C ASP A 100 -0.57 -15.90 -23.38
N VAL A 101 0.30 -16.91 -23.26
CA VAL A 101 1.30 -17.28 -24.27
C VAL A 101 0.61 -17.87 -25.50
N VAL A 102 -0.34 -18.78 -25.31
CA VAL A 102 -1.15 -19.38 -26.38
C VAL A 102 -1.94 -18.30 -27.13
N TYR A 103 -2.55 -17.34 -26.44
CA TYR A 103 -3.30 -16.25 -27.06
C TYR A 103 -2.38 -15.31 -27.85
N ALA A 104 -1.17 -15.02 -27.33
CA ALA A 104 -0.16 -14.24 -28.06
C ALA A 104 0.33 -14.95 -29.34
N LEU A 105 0.53 -16.27 -29.29
CA LEU A 105 0.95 -17.09 -30.43
C LEU A 105 -0.17 -17.30 -31.46
N LYS A 106 -1.39 -17.59 -31.00
CA LYS A 106 -2.58 -17.77 -31.85
C LYS A 106 -2.93 -16.51 -32.62
N ARG A 107 -2.71 -15.32 -32.04
CA ARG A 107 -2.92 -14.04 -32.73
C ARG A 107 -1.98 -13.80 -33.92
N GLN A 108 -0.86 -14.52 -33.96
CA GLN A 108 0.13 -14.44 -35.05
C GLN A 108 -0.08 -15.54 -36.10
N GLY A 109 -1.24 -16.23 -36.08
CA GLY A 109 -1.55 -17.30 -37.03
C GLY A 109 -0.86 -18.63 -36.73
N ARG A 110 -0.18 -18.78 -35.57
CA ARG A 110 0.39 -20.07 -35.16
C ARG A 110 -0.66 -20.86 -34.37
N THR A 111 -1.18 -21.91 -34.98
CA THR A 111 -2.05 -22.88 -34.33
C THR A 111 -1.20 -23.87 -33.53
N LEU A 112 -1.29 -23.82 -32.20
CA LEU A 112 -0.86 -24.92 -31.33
C LEU A 112 -1.98 -25.97 -31.33
N TYR A 113 -2.09 -26.76 -32.40
CA TYR A 113 -2.93 -27.96 -32.38
C TYR A 113 -2.24 -28.98 -31.46
N GLY A 114 -2.84 -29.29 -30.31
CA GLY A 114 -2.32 -30.34 -29.40
C GLY A 114 -2.68 -30.25 -27.92
N PHE A 115 -3.53 -29.32 -27.46
CA PHE A 115 -4.01 -29.33 -26.07
C PHE A 115 -5.53 -29.48 -26.04
N GLY A 116 -5.97 -30.72 -26.22
CA GLY A 116 -7.33 -31.18 -26.03
C GLY A 116 -7.29 -32.52 -25.30
N GLY A 117 -7.79 -32.52 -24.08
CA GLY A 117 -8.01 -33.64 -23.18
C GLY A 117 -8.87 -33.12 -22.04
#